data_AF-A0A957MUP5-F1
#
_entry.id   AF-A0A957MUP5-F1
#
_cell.length_a   1.000
_cell.length_b   1.000
_cell.length_c   1.000
_cell.angle_alpha   90.00
_cell.angle_beta   90.00
_cell.angle_gamma   90.00
#
_symmetry.space_group_name_H-M   'P 1'
#
loop_
_entity.id
_entity.type
_entity.pdbx_description
1 polymer ?
#
loop_
_entity_poly.entity_id
_entity_poly.type
_entity_poly.pdbx_seq_one_letter_code
_entity_poly.pdbx_strand_id
1 'polypeptide(L)'
;GKIIEWLADCGLAEADRAEVGASLLVQTNARRFLNPVKRYLDGIPRRYRAFRRERQQDGRWYRKEGFEARDIQQLELDIVLLSILRAVGSLISRPGIQRNIDSPVWSALQPILSHFRNQILVDEATDFSPIQLACMAALMHPRLRSFFACGDFNQRLTTWGARSADDLKWVFSDFDIREISVSYRQSKQLNELARGIIQAVGGTDQTATLPTHMDSEGVAPALLEGTADLETVIAWLADRIREIERFVGQLPSTAIFVNDESEVVPLAEALNARLAEHNIQVVACQRGQAVGQDNDVRVFDIQHIKGLEFEAAFYVGIDQLATLHPALFDKYLYVGTTRAAT
;
A
#
# COMPACT_ATOMS: atom_id res chain seq x y z
N GLY A 1 15.30 25.69 53.16
CA GLY A 1 15.47 24.22 53.04
C GLY A 1 16.81 23.87 53.62
N LYS A 2 16.87 22.90 54.55
CA LYS A 2 18.03 22.67 55.45
C LYS A 2 19.40 22.51 54.74
N ILE A 3 19.41 22.12 53.46
CA ILE A 3 20.62 22.00 52.63
C ILE A 3 21.18 23.37 52.21
N ILE A 4 20.32 24.35 51.93
CA ILE A 4 20.72 25.69 51.49
C ILE A 4 21.27 26.51 52.67
N GLU A 5 20.69 26.35 53.87
CA GLU A 5 21.22 26.94 55.11
C GLU A 5 22.58 26.35 55.49
N TRP A 6 22.78 25.05 55.29
CA TRP A 6 24.07 24.39 55.56
C TRP A 6 25.18 24.81 54.58
N LEU A 7 24.83 25.17 53.34
CA LEU A 7 25.77 25.63 52.32
C LEU A 7 26.12 27.12 52.40
N ALA A 8 25.44 27.90 53.24
CA ALA A 8 25.56 29.36 53.26
C ALA A 8 27.00 29.82 53.52
N ASP A 9 27.68 29.22 54.52
CA ASP A 9 29.05 29.58 54.91
C ASP A 9 30.12 28.62 54.35
N CYS A 10 29.70 27.51 53.72
CA CYS A 10 30.56 26.50 53.11
C CYS A 10 30.58 26.57 51.56
N GLY A 11 30.07 27.67 50.99
CA GLY A 11 29.98 27.86 49.54
C GLY A 11 31.32 28.21 48.91
N LEU A 12 31.46 27.88 47.61
CA LEU A 12 32.59 28.33 46.79
C LEU A 12 32.69 29.86 46.78
N ALA A 13 33.91 30.41 46.75
CA ALA A 13 34.12 31.85 46.55
C ALA A 13 33.59 32.27 45.17
N GLU A 14 33.30 33.56 44.98
CA GLU A 14 32.70 34.05 43.73
C GLU A 14 33.58 33.77 42.49
N ALA A 15 34.90 33.88 42.64
CA ALA A 15 35.87 33.51 41.60
C ALA A 15 35.81 32.00 41.26
N ASP A 16 35.76 31.14 42.28
CA ASP A 16 35.65 29.68 42.10
C ASP A 16 34.31 29.29 41.47
N ARG A 17 33.22 30.00 41.80
CA ARG A 17 31.90 29.80 41.15
C ARG A 17 31.94 30.14 39.66
N ALA A 18 32.65 31.21 39.28
CA ALA A 18 32.80 31.60 37.88
C ALA A 18 33.61 30.54 37.10
N GLU A 19 34.70 30.03 37.69
CA GLU A 19 35.54 28.98 37.09
C GLU A 19 34.80 27.64 36.95
N VAL A 20 34.11 27.21 38.02
CA VAL A 20 33.28 26.00 38.01
C VAL A 20 32.12 26.16 37.02
N GLY A 21 31.49 27.34 36.97
CA GLY A 21 30.45 27.66 36.00
C GLY A 21 30.93 27.55 34.55
N ALA A 22 32.10 28.11 34.24
CA ALA A 22 32.72 27.99 32.92
C ALA A 22 33.03 26.52 32.57
N SER A 23 33.59 25.77 33.52
CA SER A 23 33.88 24.34 33.35
C SER A 23 32.61 23.50 33.15
N LEU A 24 31.53 23.80 33.87
CA LEU A 24 30.23 23.15 33.71
C LEU A 24 29.60 23.47 32.35
N LEU A 25 29.76 24.69 31.83
CA LEU A 25 29.31 25.04 30.48
C LEU A 25 30.08 24.26 29.42
N VAL A 26 31.41 24.16 29.54
CA VAL A 26 32.24 23.34 28.66
C VAL A 26 31.83 21.88 28.75
N GLN A 27 31.68 21.32 29.95
CA GLN A 27 31.26 19.93 30.15
C GLN A 27 29.87 19.67 29.57
N THR A 28 28.92 20.59 29.75
CA THR A 28 27.55 20.47 29.21
C THR A 28 27.55 20.47 27.69
N ASN A 29 28.38 21.31 27.06
CA ASN A 29 28.53 21.31 25.61
C ASN A 29 29.30 20.09 25.10
N ALA A 30 30.32 19.62 25.83
CA ALA A 30 31.09 18.43 25.50
C ALA A 30 30.25 17.14 25.61
N ARG A 31 29.34 17.06 26.60
CA ARG A 31 28.42 15.91 26.79
C ARG A 31 27.55 15.63 25.55
N ARG A 32 27.34 16.62 24.67
CA ARG A 32 26.61 16.44 23.41
C ARG A 32 27.32 15.48 22.45
N PHE A 33 28.63 15.32 22.59
CA PHE A 33 29.47 14.43 21.80
C PHE A 33 29.62 13.02 22.38
N LEU A 34 29.03 12.73 23.55
CA LEU A 34 29.05 11.37 24.11
C LEU A 34 28.19 10.40 23.31
N ASN A 35 27.00 10.85 22.86
CA ASN A 35 26.05 10.02 22.11
C ASN A 35 25.55 10.76 20.85
N PRO A 36 26.45 11.11 19.91
CA PRO A 36 26.10 11.95 18.77
C PRO A 36 25.10 11.26 17.83
N VAL A 37 25.21 9.94 17.66
CA VAL A 37 24.33 9.13 16.81
C VAL A 37 22.92 9.09 17.36
N LYS A 38 22.76 8.76 18.64
CA LYS A 38 21.46 8.76 19.32
C LYS A 38 20.80 10.13 19.22
N ARG A 39 21.54 11.19 19.55
CA ARG A 39 21.04 12.58 19.46
C ARG A 39 20.66 12.97 18.04
N TYR A 40 21.38 12.50 17.04
CA TYR A 40 21.08 12.75 15.64
C TYR A 40 19.74 12.11 15.25
N LEU A 41 19.53 10.83 15.59
CA LEU A 41 18.30 10.08 15.29
C LEU A 41 17.10 10.61 16.08
N ASP A 42 17.22 10.76 17.40
CA ASP A 42 16.17 11.30 18.28
C ASP A 42 15.82 12.75 17.92
N GLY A 43 16.72 13.45 17.23
CA GLY A 43 16.51 14.81 16.74
C GLY A 43 15.68 14.90 15.46
N ILE A 44 15.47 13.81 14.71
CA ILE A 44 14.73 13.82 13.43
C ILE A 44 13.29 14.31 13.63
N PRO A 45 12.48 13.79 14.58
CA PRO A 45 11.13 14.28 14.79
C PRO A 45 11.07 15.77 15.12
N ARG A 46 12.04 16.28 15.89
CA ARG A 46 12.12 17.71 16.21
C ARG A 46 12.43 18.56 14.97
N ARG A 47 13.36 18.11 14.13
CA ARG A 47 13.68 18.80 12.86
C ARG A 47 12.48 18.80 11.92
N TYR A 48 11.76 17.69 11.83
CA TYR A 48 10.54 17.61 11.03
C TYR A 48 9.47 18.59 11.52
N ARG A 49 9.24 18.69 12.84
CA ARG A 49 8.31 19.69 13.40
C ARG A 49 8.71 21.13 13.06
N ALA A 50 10.01 21.44 13.03
CA ALA A 50 10.49 22.77 12.64
C ALA A 50 10.20 23.03 11.14
N PHE A 51 10.54 22.07 10.27
CA PHE A 51 10.21 22.12 8.85
C PHE A 51 8.70 22.29 8.60
N ARG A 52 7.86 21.53 9.31
CA ARG A 52 6.39 21.61 9.19
C ARG A 52 5.88 23.02 9.50
N ARG A 53 6.38 23.66 10.57
CA ARG A 53 6.02 25.05 10.93
C ARG A 53 6.46 26.06 9.87
N GLU A 54 7.66 25.91 9.34
CA GLU A 54 8.18 26.77 8.27
C GLU A 54 7.30 26.65 7.01
N ARG A 55 7.01 25.42 6.58
CA ARG A 55 6.15 25.17 5.41
C ARG A 55 4.68 25.56 5.60
N GLN A 56 4.22 25.63 6.85
CA GLN A 56 2.91 26.18 7.18
C GLN A 56 2.87 27.70 7.01
N GLN A 57 3.95 28.40 7.35
CA GLN A 57 4.07 29.85 7.10
C GLN A 57 4.06 30.14 5.59
N ASP A 58 4.70 29.29 4.79
CA ASP A 58 4.70 29.38 3.33
C ASP A 58 3.30 29.17 2.70
N GLY A 59 2.37 28.53 3.41
CA GLY A 59 1.01 28.26 2.94
C GLY A 59 0.92 27.34 1.72
N ARG A 60 1.98 26.57 1.42
CA ARG A 60 2.11 25.79 0.18
C ARG A 60 1.57 24.38 0.29
N TRP A 61 1.94 23.67 1.36
CA TRP A 61 1.54 22.28 1.62
C TRP A 61 0.62 22.12 2.82
N TYR A 62 0.56 23.12 3.69
CA TYR A 62 -0.16 23.08 4.95
C TYR A 62 -1.11 24.27 5.07
N ARG A 63 -2.28 24.05 5.69
CA ARG A 63 -3.26 25.10 5.97
C ARG A 63 -2.70 26.10 6.98
N LYS A 64 -2.97 27.38 6.78
CA LYS A 64 -2.48 28.44 7.68
C LYS A 64 -3.09 28.34 9.08
N GLU A 65 -4.35 27.92 9.19
CA GLU A 65 -5.07 27.70 10.45
C GLU A 65 -4.36 26.69 11.39
N GLY A 66 -3.54 25.81 10.81
CA GLY A 66 -2.78 24.81 11.55
C GLY A 66 -3.57 23.56 11.93
N PHE A 67 -2.91 22.70 12.67
CA PHE A 67 -3.41 21.41 13.13
C PHE A 67 -2.90 21.17 14.55
N GLU A 68 -3.49 20.20 15.24
CA GLU A 68 -3.01 19.74 16.53
C GLU A 68 -1.52 19.36 16.47
N ALA A 69 -0.72 19.86 17.42
CA ALA A 69 0.73 19.72 17.38
C ALA A 69 1.21 18.26 17.54
N ARG A 70 0.33 17.37 18.00
CA ARG A 70 0.57 15.93 18.16
C ARG A 70 0.12 15.12 16.94
N ASP A 71 -0.67 15.72 16.05
CA ASP A 71 -1.19 15.03 14.88
C ASP A 71 -0.14 14.97 13.78
N ILE A 72 0.03 13.78 13.22
CA ILE A 72 0.88 13.51 12.06
C ILE A 72 0.06 12.69 11.07
N GLN A 73 -0.02 13.16 9.84
CA GLN A 73 -0.71 12.42 8.78
C GLN A 73 0.18 11.24 8.30
N GLN A 74 -0.43 10.22 7.71
CA GLN A 74 0.29 8.99 7.35
C GLN A 74 1.45 9.22 6.35
N LEU A 75 1.28 10.07 5.33
CA LEU A 75 2.35 10.42 4.39
C LEU A 75 3.46 11.23 5.07
N GLU A 76 3.11 12.08 6.04
CA GLU A 76 4.08 12.79 6.88
C GLU A 76 4.93 11.80 7.68
N LEU A 77 4.29 10.78 8.26
CA LEU A 77 4.96 9.72 8.99
C LEU A 77 5.91 8.93 8.07
N ASP A 78 5.47 8.57 6.86
CA ASP A 78 6.29 7.86 5.88
C ASP A 78 7.58 8.64 5.52
N ILE A 79 7.50 9.97 5.38
CA ILE A 79 8.68 10.84 5.14
C ILE A 79 9.64 10.82 6.33
N VAL A 80 9.12 10.90 7.55
CA VAL A 80 9.92 10.87 8.78
C VAL A 80 10.62 9.51 8.92
N LEU A 81 9.88 8.41 8.67
CA LEU A 81 10.42 7.06 8.67
C LEU A 81 11.52 6.90 7.62
N LEU A 82 11.28 7.33 6.38
CA LEU A 82 12.28 7.26 5.31
C LEU A 82 13.56 8.02 5.68
N SER A 83 13.41 9.19 6.31
CA SER A 83 14.54 10.01 6.78
C SER A 83 15.38 9.28 7.83
N ILE A 84 14.74 8.58 8.77
CA ILE A 84 15.40 7.76 9.78
C ILE A 84 16.11 6.57 9.12
N LEU A 85 15.41 5.83 8.26
CA LEU A 85 15.94 4.64 7.61
C LEU A 85 17.14 4.96 6.72
N ARG A 86 17.07 6.02 5.90
CA ARG A 86 18.20 6.49 5.08
C ARG A 86 19.38 6.94 5.92
N ALA A 87 19.13 7.69 7.00
CA ALA A 87 20.17 8.09 7.94
C ALA A 87 20.90 6.88 8.52
N VAL A 88 20.16 5.89 9.01
CA VAL A 88 20.71 4.66 9.59
C VAL A 88 21.43 3.82 8.55
N GLY A 89 20.83 3.60 7.39
CA GLY A 89 21.45 2.86 6.28
C GLY A 89 22.77 3.48 5.83
N SER A 90 22.88 4.81 5.81
CA SER A 90 24.13 5.52 5.47
C SER A 90 25.25 5.36 6.51
N LEU A 91 24.90 5.09 7.77
CA LEU A 91 25.86 4.80 8.84
C LEU A 91 26.26 3.33 8.80
N ILE A 92 25.30 2.42 8.70
CA ILE A 92 25.54 0.97 8.68
C ILE A 92 26.31 0.54 7.42
N SER A 93 26.16 1.24 6.30
CA SER A 93 26.92 0.96 5.08
C SER A 93 28.43 1.12 5.25
N ARG A 94 28.89 1.84 6.29
CA ARG A 94 30.31 2.03 6.58
C ARG A 94 30.88 0.79 7.27
N PRO A 95 31.88 0.09 6.69
CA PRO A 95 32.42 -1.15 7.26
C PRO A 95 32.95 -1.00 8.69
N GLY A 96 33.56 0.15 9.01
CA GLY A 96 34.09 0.44 10.34
C GLY A 96 33.01 0.60 11.41
N ILE A 97 31.80 1.04 11.06
CA ILE A 97 30.67 1.14 12.00
C ILE A 97 30.11 -0.26 12.23
N GLN A 98 29.89 -1.03 11.17
CA GLN A 98 29.33 -2.38 11.29
C GLN A 98 30.21 -3.32 12.13
N ARG A 99 31.55 -3.22 12.02
CA ARG A 99 32.48 -3.99 12.85
C ARG A 99 32.42 -3.62 14.33
N ASN A 100 32.01 -2.40 14.65
CA ASN A 100 31.99 -1.86 16.01
C ASN A 100 30.56 -1.66 16.53
N ILE A 101 29.55 -2.29 15.91
CA ILE A 101 28.14 -2.02 16.19
C ILE A 101 27.76 -2.22 17.67
N ASP A 102 28.50 -3.09 18.37
CA ASP A 102 28.32 -3.39 19.79
C ASP A 102 28.92 -2.33 20.74
N SER A 103 29.62 -1.33 20.20
CA SER A 103 30.12 -0.20 20.98
C SER A 103 28.95 0.68 21.45
N PRO A 104 29.01 1.24 22.68
CA PRO A 104 27.97 2.12 23.21
C PRO A 104 27.59 3.29 22.29
N VAL A 105 28.54 3.82 21.52
CA VAL A 105 28.34 4.93 20.58
C VAL A 105 27.33 4.58 19.47
N TRP A 106 27.28 3.31 19.05
CA TRP A 106 26.46 2.81 17.95
C TRP A 106 25.21 2.05 18.42
N SER A 107 25.03 1.87 19.73
CA SER A 107 23.89 1.15 20.34
C SER A 107 22.52 1.61 19.81
N ALA A 108 22.36 2.89 19.48
CA ALA A 108 21.12 3.43 18.91
C ALA A 108 20.76 2.87 17.51
N LEU A 109 21.72 2.29 16.80
CA LEU A 109 21.52 1.66 15.49
C LEU A 109 21.08 0.20 15.60
N GLN A 110 21.38 -0.49 16.70
CA GLN A 110 21.12 -1.93 16.86
C GLN A 110 19.64 -2.31 16.69
N PRO A 111 18.66 -1.60 17.30
CA PRO A 111 17.26 -1.95 17.12
C PRO A 111 16.85 -1.90 15.66
N ILE A 112 17.32 -0.89 14.93
CA ILE A 112 16.97 -0.66 13.53
C ILE A 112 17.68 -1.68 12.64
N LEU A 113 18.95 -2.02 12.93
CA LEU A 113 19.70 -3.06 12.23
C LEU A 113 18.96 -4.41 12.24
N SER A 114 18.27 -4.76 13.32
CA SER A 114 17.50 -6.02 13.41
C SER A 114 16.36 -6.14 12.38
N HIS A 115 15.89 -5.01 11.85
CA HIS A 115 14.86 -4.96 10.82
C HIS A 115 15.40 -5.09 9.41
N PHE A 116 16.73 -5.03 9.22
CA PHE A 116 17.30 -5.16 7.89
C PHE A 116 17.09 -6.57 7.34
N ARG A 117 16.86 -6.67 6.03
CA ARG A 117 16.66 -7.93 5.32
C ARG A 117 17.64 -8.05 4.17
N ASN A 118 18.08 -9.27 3.91
CA ASN A 118 19.03 -9.52 2.83
C ASN A 118 18.41 -9.28 1.45
N GLN A 119 17.12 -9.62 1.32
CA GLN A 119 16.33 -9.47 0.11
C GLN A 119 14.94 -8.96 0.51
N ILE A 120 14.39 -8.06 -0.30
CA ILE A 120 13.03 -7.56 -0.16
C ILE A 120 12.32 -7.75 -1.48
N LEU A 121 11.16 -8.40 -1.44
CA LEU A 121 10.24 -8.55 -2.55
C LEU A 121 8.97 -7.79 -2.20
N VAL A 122 8.53 -6.91 -3.10
CA VAL A 122 7.27 -6.17 -2.97
C VAL A 122 6.35 -6.61 -4.10
N ASP A 123 5.26 -7.27 -3.74
CA ASP A 123 4.19 -7.58 -4.68
C ASP A 123 3.20 -6.42 -4.77
N GLU A 124 2.50 -6.30 -5.91
CA GLU A 124 1.56 -5.21 -6.21
C GLU A 124 2.17 -3.82 -5.93
N ALA A 125 3.45 -3.64 -6.28
CA ALA A 125 4.28 -2.50 -5.93
C ALA A 125 3.67 -1.14 -6.37
N THR A 126 2.82 -1.14 -7.39
CA THR A 126 2.16 0.04 -7.93
C THR A 126 1.11 0.63 -6.99
N ASP A 127 0.63 -0.12 -6.00
CA ASP A 127 -0.27 0.41 -4.95
C ASP A 127 0.45 1.26 -3.91
N PHE A 128 1.76 1.07 -3.76
CA PHE A 128 2.55 1.80 -2.78
C PHE A 128 3.06 3.10 -3.37
N SER A 129 3.08 4.15 -2.55
CA SER A 129 3.70 5.41 -2.98
C SER A 129 5.22 5.24 -3.12
N PRO A 130 5.89 6.09 -3.90
CA PRO A 130 7.36 6.06 -4.02
C PRO A 130 8.07 6.18 -2.67
N ILE A 131 7.48 6.94 -1.72
CA ILE A 131 8.03 7.10 -0.37
C ILE A 131 7.93 5.78 0.41
N GLN A 132 6.81 5.08 0.33
CA GLN A 132 6.62 3.78 0.97
C GLN A 132 7.55 2.72 0.38
N LEU A 133 7.66 2.66 -0.95
CA LEU A 133 8.63 1.80 -1.62
C LEU A 133 10.07 2.13 -1.20
N ALA A 134 10.40 3.41 -1.06
CA ALA A 134 11.70 3.84 -0.56
C ALA A 134 11.94 3.45 0.91
N CYS A 135 10.90 3.45 1.76
CA CYS A 135 10.99 2.93 3.12
C CYS A 135 11.29 1.44 3.12
N MET A 136 10.54 0.65 2.34
CA MET A 136 10.75 -0.79 2.19
C MET A 136 12.18 -1.06 1.70
N ALA A 137 12.58 -0.38 0.64
CA ALA A 137 13.92 -0.44 0.08
C ALA A 137 15.02 -0.07 1.09
N ALA A 138 14.80 0.91 1.96
CA ALA A 138 15.78 1.32 2.96
C ALA A 138 16.01 0.28 4.08
N LEU A 139 15.15 -0.74 4.18
CA LEU A 139 15.34 -1.90 5.06
C LEU A 139 16.25 -2.97 4.45
N MET A 140 16.70 -2.81 3.20
CA MET A 140 17.64 -3.77 2.62
C MET A 140 19.02 -3.68 3.25
N HIS A 141 19.67 -4.83 3.39
CA HIS A 141 21.07 -4.88 3.82
C HIS A 141 21.96 -4.05 2.88
N PRO A 142 22.71 -3.02 3.39
CA PRO A 142 23.36 -2.02 2.53
C PRO A 142 24.42 -2.58 1.60
N ARG A 143 24.96 -3.77 1.89
CA ARG A 143 25.95 -4.46 1.05
C ARG A 143 25.33 -5.31 -0.06
N LEU A 144 24.11 -5.83 0.14
CA LEU A 144 23.46 -6.72 -0.81
C LEU A 144 22.60 -5.93 -1.80
N ARG A 145 21.89 -4.91 -1.31
CA ARG A 145 21.01 -4.05 -2.13
C ARG A 145 20.05 -4.85 -3.03
N SER A 146 19.46 -5.90 -2.47
CA SER A 146 18.60 -6.84 -3.20
C SER A 146 17.12 -6.48 -3.03
N PHE A 147 16.58 -5.76 -4.01
CA PHE A 147 15.18 -5.32 -4.08
C PHE A 147 14.52 -5.89 -5.33
N PHE A 148 13.34 -6.47 -5.17
CA PHE A 148 12.50 -6.90 -6.27
C PHE A 148 11.10 -6.31 -6.07
N ALA A 149 10.50 -5.88 -7.17
CA ALA A 149 9.13 -5.38 -7.19
C ALA A 149 8.41 -5.94 -8.41
N CYS A 150 7.17 -6.35 -8.22
CA CYS A 150 6.24 -6.71 -9.29
C CYS A 150 4.95 -5.90 -9.13
N GLY A 151 4.27 -5.64 -10.24
CA GLY A 151 3.02 -4.90 -10.25
C GLY A 151 2.68 -4.38 -11.64
N ASP A 152 1.43 -3.96 -11.81
CA ASP A 152 0.90 -3.39 -13.04
C ASP A 152 0.34 -1.99 -12.73
N PHE A 153 0.76 -0.97 -13.49
CA PHE A 153 0.30 0.42 -13.29
C PHE A 153 -1.19 0.58 -13.58
N ASN A 154 -1.74 -0.25 -14.46
CA ASN A 154 -3.17 -0.28 -14.77
C ASN A 154 -3.98 -1.02 -13.71
N GLN A 155 -3.35 -1.83 -12.84
CA GLN A 155 -4.01 -2.50 -11.71
C GLN A 155 -3.85 -1.76 -10.38
N ARG A 156 -3.36 -0.52 -10.39
CA ARG A 156 -3.27 0.28 -9.16
C ARG A 156 -4.65 0.64 -8.63
N LEU A 157 -4.94 0.30 -7.37
CA LEU A 157 -6.21 0.65 -6.71
C LEU A 157 -6.08 1.76 -5.66
N THR A 158 -4.91 2.37 -5.53
CA THR A 158 -4.68 3.49 -4.61
C THR A 158 -4.53 4.82 -5.35
N THR A 159 -4.89 5.92 -4.69
CA THR A 159 -4.74 7.27 -5.26
C THR A 159 -3.31 7.81 -5.15
N TRP A 160 -2.53 7.30 -4.19
CA TRP A 160 -1.15 7.72 -3.89
C TRP A 160 -0.07 6.77 -4.42
N GLY A 161 -0.44 5.61 -4.95
CA GLY A 161 0.52 4.63 -5.47
C GLY A 161 1.29 5.12 -6.70
N ALA A 162 2.38 4.43 -7.02
CA ALA A 162 3.21 4.76 -8.17
C ALA A 162 2.41 4.74 -9.49
N ARG A 163 2.65 5.74 -10.34
CA ARG A 163 1.93 5.96 -11.60
C ARG A 163 2.78 5.68 -12.83
N SER A 164 4.09 5.62 -12.67
CA SER A 164 5.03 5.54 -13.77
C SER A 164 6.31 4.81 -13.39
N ALA A 165 7.06 4.40 -14.42
CA ALA A 165 8.43 3.92 -14.25
C ALA A 165 9.33 4.99 -13.60
N ASP A 166 9.08 6.28 -13.83
CA ASP A 166 9.87 7.37 -13.25
C ASP A 166 9.66 7.48 -11.74
N ASP A 167 8.44 7.21 -11.26
CA ASP A 167 8.14 7.12 -9.83
C ASP A 167 8.94 5.99 -9.15
N LEU A 168 9.10 4.85 -9.83
CA LEU A 168 9.96 3.76 -9.35
C LEU A 168 11.43 4.17 -9.39
N LYS A 169 11.88 4.80 -10.48
CA LYS A 169 13.26 5.29 -10.62
C LYS A 169 13.64 6.38 -9.62
N TRP A 170 12.66 7.11 -9.07
CA TRP A 170 12.89 8.02 -7.96
C TRP A 170 13.36 7.29 -6.69
N VAL A 171 12.91 6.05 -6.48
CA VAL A 171 13.35 5.20 -5.36
C VAL A 171 14.79 4.73 -5.59
N PHE A 172 15.05 4.19 -6.78
CA PHE A 172 16.39 3.79 -7.24
C PHE A 172 16.59 4.16 -8.71
N SER A 173 17.56 5.02 -8.99
CA SER A 173 17.86 5.44 -10.36
C SER A 173 18.33 4.29 -11.26
N ASP A 174 18.85 3.21 -10.66
CA ASP A 174 19.38 2.01 -11.29
C ASP A 174 18.37 0.85 -11.38
N PHE A 175 17.06 1.10 -11.22
CA PHE A 175 16.04 0.08 -11.44
C PHE A 175 16.06 -0.48 -12.87
N ASP A 176 16.28 -1.79 -12.99
CA ASP A 176 16.06 -2.54 -14.23
C ASP A 176 14.58 -2.98 -14.27
N ILE A 177 13.80 -2.37 -15.17
CA ILE A 177 12.38 -2.68 -15.34
C ILE A 177 12.25 -3.67 -16.49
N ARG A 178 11.72 -4.85 -16.20
CA ARG A 178 11.44 -5.91 -17.17
C ARG A 178 9.94 -6.11 -17.28
N GLU A 179 9.43 -6.01 -18.50
CA GLU A 179 8.01 -6.18 -18.80
C GLU A 179 7.72 -7.63 -19.21
N ILE A 180 6.59 -8.16 -18.75
CA ILE A 180 6.05 -9.45 -19.17
C ILE A 180 4.92 -9.17 -20.16
N SER A 181 5.19 -9.37 -21.44
CA SER A 181 4.26 -9.05 -22.53
C SER A 181 3.37 -10.21 -22.95
N VAL A 182 3.45 -11.37 -22.30
CA VAL A 182 2.64 -12.54 -22.66
C VAL A 182 1.72 -12.91 -21.49
N SER A 183 0.41 -12.82 -21.70
CA SER A 183 -0.59 -13.21 -20.70
C SER A 183 -1.12 -14.60 -21.01
N TYR A 184 -1.02 -15.50 -20.04
CA TYR A 184 -1.55 -16.87 -20.12
C TYR A 184 -2.84 -17.06 -19.30
N ARG A 185 -3.32 -16.00 -18.64
CA ARG A 185 -4.33 -16.10 -17.58
C ARG A 185 -5.77 -15.91 -18.05
N GLN A 186 -5.98 -15.39 -19.26
CA GLN A 186 -7.29 -14.94 -19.74
C GLN A 186 -7.62 -15.53 -21.11
N SER A 187 -8.91 -15.72 -21.35
CA SER A 187 -9.44 -16.02 -22.68
C SER A 187 -9.30 -14.83 -23.64
N LYS A 188 -9.43 -15.11 -24.94
CA LYS A 188 -9.29 -14.09 -25.99
C LYS A 188 -10.32 -12.96 -25.84
N GLN A 189 -11.59 -13.30 -25.58
CA GLN A 189 -12.66 -12.34 -25.37
C GLN A 189 -12.40 -11.42 -24.16
N LEU A 190 -11.92 -11.96 -23.03
CA LEU A 190 -11.59 -11.16 -21.85
C LEU A 190 -10.38 -10.24 -22.08
N ASN A 191 -9.36 -10.70 -22.80
CA ASN A 191 -8.22 -9.87 -23.17
C ASN A 191 -8.63 -8.71 -24.10
N GLU A 192 -9.51 -8.99 -25.07
CA GLU A 192 -10.09 -7.97 -25.95
C GLU A 192 -10.90 -6.93 -25.17
N LEU A 193 -11.72 -7.37 -24.20
CA LEU A 193 -12.43 -6.47 -23.30
C LEU A 193 -11.48 -5.60 -22.47
N ALA A 194 -10.48 -6.21 -21.83
CA ALA A 194 -9.49 -5.50 -21.00
C ALA A 194 -8.72 -4.46 -21.82
N ARG A 195 -8.35 -4.79 -23.06
CA ARG A 195 -7.74 -3.85 -24.01
C ARG A 195 -8.69 -2.71 -24.37
N GLY A 196 -9.96 -3.01 -24.65
CA GLY A 196 -10.98 -2.00 -24.94
C GLY A 196 -11.16 -1.01 -23.78
N ILE A 197 -11.14 -1.49 -22.54
CA ILE A 197 -11.23 -0.65 -21.33
C ILE A 197 -10.02 0.29 -21.22
N ILE A 198 -8.79 -0.22 -21.36
CA ILE A 198 -7.58 0.63 -21.31
C ILE A 198 -7.62 1.72 -22.37
N GLN A 199 -7.98 1.36 -23.61
CA GLN A 199 -8.03 2.28 -24.74
C GLN A 199 -9.08 3.37 -24.54
N ALA A 200 -10.27 3.02 -24.04
CA ALA A 200 -11.33 3.99 -23.75
C ALA A 200 -10.94 5.00 -22.66
N VAL A 201 -10.09 4.58 -21.72
CA VAL A 201 -9.64 5.40 -20.58
C VAL A 201 -8.40 6.25 -20.92
N GLY A 202 -7.78 6.03 -22.09
CA GLY A 202 -6.56 6.73 -22.49
C GLY A 202 -5.31 6.24 -21.78
N GLY A 203 -5.32 5.00 -21.28
CA GLY A 203 -4.13 4.34 -20.75
C GLY A 203 -3.12 4.03 -21.85
N THR A 204 -1.85 3.88 -21.49
CA THR A 204 -0.82 3.44 -22.43
C THR A 204 -1.04 1.96 -22.77
N ASP A 205 -1.00 1.64 -24.06
CA ASP A 205 -1.15 0.30 -24.65
C ASP A 205 0.07 -0.60 -24.32
N GLN A 206 0.31 -0.85 -23.02
CA GLN A 206 1.26 -1.84 -22.52
C GLN A 206 0.55 -3.19 -22.42
N THR A 207 -0.07 -3.62 -23.52
CA THR A 207 -0.95 -4.78 -23.52
C THR A 207 -0.17 -6.06 -23.67
N ALA A 208 -0.38 -6.99 -22.74
CA ALA A 208 0.09 -8.35 -22.86
C ALA A 208 -0.59 -9.02 -24.08
N THR A 209 0.22 -9.43 -25.04
CA THR A 209 -0.18 -10.27 -26.17
C THR A 209 -0.53 -11.68 -25.70
N LEU A 210 -1.54 -12.28 -26.31
CA LEU A 210 -1.85 -13.69 -26.09
C LEU A 210 -0.81 -14.56 -26.81
N PRO A 211 -0.47 -15.75 -26.27
CA PRO A 211 0.39 -16.72 -26.94
C PRO A 211 -0.18 -17.10 -28.32
N THR A 212 0.70 -17.32 -29.29
CA THR A 212 0.37 -17.65 -30.69
C THR A 212 -0.46 -18.94 -30.86
N HIS A 213 -0.55 -19.77 -29.82
CA HIS A 213 -1.22 -21.08 -29.82
C HIS A 213 -2.27 -21.21 -28.70
N MET A 214 -2.86 -20.09 -28.25
CA MET A 214 -3.92 -20.16 -27.24
C MET A 214 -5.26 -20.53 -27.89
N ASP A 215 -5.74 -21.74 -27.60
CA ASP A 215 -6.97 -22.32 -28.18
C ASP A 215 -8.26 -21.95 -27.40
N SER A 216 -8.20 -21.03 -26.44
CA SER A 216 -9.38 -20.59 -25.67
C SER A 216 -9.92 -19.26 -26.20
N GLU A 217 -10.91 -19.32 -27.10
CA GLU A 217 -11.68 -18.13 -27.52
C GLU A 217 -12.38 -17.47 -26.31
N GLY A 218 -12.88 -18.26 -25.36
CA GLY A 218 -13.69 -17.78 -24.24
C GLY A 218 -15.14 -17.48 -24.62
N VAL A 219 -15.88 -16.90 -23.67
CA VAL A 219 -17.27 -16.47 -23.87
C VAL A 219 -17.33 -14.94 -23.91
N ALA A 220 -18.23 -14.39 -24.73
CA ALA A 220 -18.44 -12.95 -24.78
C ALA A 220 -18.94 -12.42 -23.41
N PRO A 221 -18.37 -11.33 -22.88
CA PRO A 221 -18.84 -10.72 -21.64
C PRO A 221 -20.32 -10.32 -21.71
N ALA A 222 -21.08 -10.66 -20.68
CA ALA A 222 -22.51 -10.34 -20.60
C ALA A 222 -22.73 -8.98 -19.91
N LEU A 223 -23.72 -8.21 -20.39
CA LEU A 223 -24.06 -6.89 -19.86
C LEU A 223 -25.57 -6.76 -19.68
N LEU A 224 -25.98 -6.21 -18.54
CA LEU A 224 -27.36 -5.80 -18.23
C LEU A 224 -27.37 -4.29 -18.01
N GLU A 225 -28.21 -3.57 -18.75
CA GLU A 225 -28.34 -2.11 -18.66
C GLU A 225 -29.80 -1.68 -18.47
N GLY A 226 -30.01 -0.42 -18.07
CA GLY A 226 -31.35 0.19 -18.01
C GLY A 226 -32.24 -0.34 -16.88
N THR A 227 -31.66 -0.99 -15.88
CA THR A 227 -32.38 -1.60 -14.76
C THR A 227 -31.87 -1.04 -13.44
N ALA A 228 -32.75 -0.40 -12.66
CA ALA A 228 -32.45 0.06 -11.29
C ALA A 228 -33.09 -0.82 -10.21
N ASP A 229 -33.93 -1.78 -10.63
CA ASP A 229 -34.64 -2.68 -9.72
C ASP A 229 -33.77 -3.84 -9.27
N LEU A 230 -33.61 -3.99 -7.95
CA LEU A 230 -32.77 -5.01 -7.35
C LEU A 230 -33.31 -6.42 -7.61
N GLU A 231 -34.62 -6.62 -7.64
CA GLU A 231 -35.20 -7.95 -7.93
C GLU A 231 -34.84 -8.43 -9.34
N THR A 232 -34.89 -7.53 -10.32
CA THR A 232 -34.50 -7.82 -11.70
C THR A 232 -33.00 -8.11 -11.81
N VAL A 233 -32.14 -7.38 -11.11
CA VAL A 233 -30.69 -7.66 -11.05
C VAL A 233 -30.42 -9.03 -10.44
N ILE A 234 -31.05 -9.36 -9.32
CA ILE A 234 -30.92 -10.67 -8.66
C ILE A 234 -31.40 -11.79 -9.59
N ALA A 235 -32.52 -11.59 -10.29
CA ALA A 235 -33.03 -12.55 -11.26
C ALA A 235 -32.01 -12.83 -12.37
N TRP A 236 -31.47 -11.77 -12.96
CA TRP A 236 -30.49 -11.88 -14.03
C TRP A 236 -29.20 -12.56 -13.57
N LEU A 237 -28.66 -12.18 -12.41
CA LEU A 237 -27.47 -12.81 -11.83
C LEU A 237 -27.69 -14.30 -11.57
N ALA A 238 -28.83 -14.68 -10.97
CA ALA A 238 -29.15 -16.07 -10.72
C ALA A 238 -29.24 -16.88 -12.03
N ASP A 239 -29.85 -16.32 -13.07
CA ASP A 239 -29.94 -16.96 -14.38
C ASP A 239 -28.58 -17.10 -15.07
N ARG A 240 -27.69 -16.09 -14.96
CA ARG A 240 -26.32 -16.16 -15.48
C ARG A 240 -25.48 -17.20 -14.73
N ILE A 241 -25.55 -17.23 -13.40
CA ILE A 241 -24.81 -18.21 -12.58
C ILE A 241 -25.23 -19.64 -12.94
N ARG A 242 -26.53 -19.88 -13.13
CA ARG A 242 -27.06 -21.17 -13.57
C ARG A 242 -26.64 -21.53 -14.99
N GLU A 243 -26.59 -20.56 -15.89
CA GLU A 243 -26.10 -20.77 -17.25
C GLU A 243 -24.64 -21.22 -17.22
N ILE A 244 -23.80 -20.55 -16.43
CA ILE A 244 -22.38 -20.88 -16.26
C ILE A 244 -22.22 -22.29 -15.67
N GLU A 245 -22.92 -22.61 -14.57
CA GLU A 245 -22.88 -23.93 -13.93
C GLU A 245 -23.26 -25.04 -14.92
N ARG A 246 -24.33 -24.86 -15.70
CA ARG A 246 -24.77 -25.83 -16.71
C ARG A 246 -23.79 -25.97 -17.87
N PHE A 247 -23.20 -24.86 -18.31
CA PHE A 247 -22.25 -24.83 -19.41
C PHE A 247 -20.94 -25.55 -19.05
N VAL A 248 -20.43 -25.30 -17.84
CA VAL A 248 -19.19 -25.90 -17.33
C VAL A 248 -19.42 -27.32 -16.80
N GLY A 249 -20.64 -27.63 -16.33
CA GLY A 249 -21.01 -28.91 -15.72
C GLY A 249 -20.75 -28.97 -14.20
N GLN A 250 -20.10 -27.96 -13.65
CA GLN A 250 -19.92 -27.70 -12.22
C GLN A 250 -19.91 -26.18 -12.00
N LEU A 251 -20.16 -25.73 -10.77
CA LEU A 251 -20.05 -24.30 -10.48
C LEU A 251 -18.58 -23.88 -10.42
N PRO A 252 -18.11 -23.01 -11.31
CA PRO A 252 -16.76 -22.49 -11.25
C PRO A 252 -16.61 -21.49 -10.11
N SER A 253 -15.36 -21.18 -9.73
CA SER A 253 -15.08 -20.15 -8.72
C SER A 253 -15.63 -18.81 -9.20
N THR A 254 -16.69 -18.32 -8.55
CA THR A 254 -17.47 -17.17 -9.01
C THR A 254 -17.50 -16.04 -7.98
N ALA A 255 -17.11 -14.84 -8.39
CA ALA A 255 -17.22 -13.63 -7.57
C ALA A 255 -18.30 -12.67 -8.06
N ILE A 256 -18.92 -11.95 -7.13
CA ILE A 256 -19.81 -10.82 -7.40
C ILE A 256 -19.28 -9.62 -6.62
N PHE A 257 -18.95 -8.54 -7.33
CA PHE A 257 -18.46 -7.31 -6.74
C PHE A 257 -19.57 -6.26 -6.64
N VAL A 258 -19.75 -5.72 -5.44
CA VAL A 258 -20.64 -4.59 -5.13
C VAL A 258 -19.83 -3.36 -4.75
N ASN A 259 -20.47 -2.19 -4.70
CA ASN A 259 -19.77 -0.91 -4.52
C ASN A 259 -19.49 -0.59 -3.05
N ASP A 260 -20.30 -1.10 -2.14
CA ASP A 260 -20.19 -0.83 -0.70
C ASP A 260 -20.40 -2.10 0.12
N GLU A 261 -19.64 -2.23 1.21
CA GLU A 261 -19.73 -3.33 2.18
C GLU A 261 -21.16 -3.57 2.70
N SER A 262 -21.99 -2.52 2.81
CA SER A 262 -23.39 -2.63 3.23
C SER A 262 -24.29 -3.39 2.24
N GLU A 263 -23.88 -3.49 0.97
CA GLU A 263 -24.60 -4.21 -0.08
C GLU A 263 -24.25 -5.70 -0.12
N VAL A 264 -23.13 -6.10 0.48
CA VAL A 264 -22.60 -7.48 0.42
C VAL A 264 -23.57 -8.49 1.00
N VAL A 265 -24.08 -8.26 2.22
CA VAL A 265 -24.99 -9.19 2.89
C VAL A 265 -26.37 -9.23 2.23
N PRO A 266 -27.04 -8.08 1.98
CA PRO A 266 -28.36 -8.10 1.34
C PRO A 266 -28.36 -8.81 -0.01
N LEU A 267 -27.33 -8.57 -0.84
CA LEU A 267 -27.23 -9.21 -2.15
C LEU A 267 -26.99 -10.72 -2.03
N ALA A 268 -26.09 -11.14 -1.14
CA ALA A 268 -25.80 -12.55 -0.91
C ALA A 268 -27.03 -13.31 -0.40
N GLU A 269 -27.75 -12.78 0.59
CA GLU A 269 -28.96 -13.42 1.14
C GLU A 269 -30.06 -13.57 0.07
N ALA A 270 -30.28 -12.53 -0.73
CA ALA A 270 -31.31 -12.55 -1.76
C ALA A 270 -30.97 -13.51 -2.91
N LEU A 271 -29.69 -13.56 -3.33
CA LEU A 271 -29.24 -14.54 -4.32
C LEU A 271 -29.27 -15.97 -3.77
N ASN A 272 -28.86 -16.18 -2.51
CA ASN A 272 -28.88 -17.48 -1.88
C ASN A 272 -30.31 -18.04 -1.80
N ALA A 273 -31.29 -17.21 -1.44
CA ALA A 273 -32.70 -17.60 -1.44
C ALA A 273 -33.19 -18.04 -2.83
N ARG A 274 -32.74 -17.35 -3.89
CA ARG A 274 -33.16 -17.64 -5.28
C ARG A 274 -32.44 -18.84 -5.89
N LEU A 275 -31.23 -19.13 -5.43
CA LEU A 275 -30.40 -20.23 -5.92
C LEU A 275 -30.50 -21.50 -5.05
N ALA A 276 -31.22 -21.44 -3.93
CA ALA A 276 -31.40 -22.56 -3.00
C ALA A 276 -31.96 -23.83 -3.67
N GLU A 277 -32.93 -23.70 -4.59
CA GLU A 277 -33.51 -24.85 -5.32
C GLU A 277 -32.49 -25.55 -6.25
N HIS A 278 -31.38 -24.89 -6.55
CA HIS A 278 -30.30 -25.41 -7.39
C HIS A 278 -29.08 -25.87 -6.57
N ASN A 279 -29.17 -25.88 -5.23
CA ASN A 279 -28.06 -26.21 -4.33
C ASN A 279 -26.79 -25.37 -4.54
N ILE A 280 -26.93 -24.17 -5.12
CA ILE A 280 -25.82 -23.22 -5.26
C ILE A 280 -25.81 -22.32 -4.04
N GLN A 281 -24.71 -22.35 -3.29
CA GLN A 281 -24.52 -21.51 -2.10
C GLN A 281 -23.94 -20.16 -2.50
N VAL A 282 -24.48 -19.10 -1.91
CA VAL A 282 -23.96 -17.74 -2.05
C VAL A 282 -23.53 -17.22 -0.68
N VAL A 283 -22.27 -16.82 -0.59
CA VAL A 283 -21.62 -16.43 0.67
C VAL A 283 -21.26 -14.94 0.64
N ALA A 284 -21.68 -14.22 1.68
CA ALA A 284 -21.25 -12.85 1.94
C ALA A 284 -19.83 -12.84 2.53
N CYS A 285 -18.86 -12.34 1.79
CA CYS A 285 -17.46 -12.26 2.23
C CYS A 285 -17.15 -10.87 2.78
N GLN A 286 -17.55 -10.63 4.02
CA GLN A 286 -17.31 -9.34 4.67
C GLN A 286 -15.81 -9.09 4.93
N ARG A 287 -15.38 -7.84 4.76
CA ARG A 287 -14.01 -7.36 5.00
C ARG A 287 -12.93 -8.18 4.29
N GLY A 288 -13.27 -8.75 3.14
CA GLY A 288 -12.36 -9.59 2.35
C GLY A 288 -12.01 -10.94 3.00
N GLN A 289 -12.78 -11.41 3.98
CA GLN A 289 -12.61 -12.77 4.50
C GLN A 289 -13.08 -13.77 3.44
N ALA A 290 -12.12 -14.34 2.70
CA ALA A 290 -12.34 -15.43 1.75
C ALA A 290 -12.54 -16.79 2.45
N VAL A 291 -13.44 -16.86 3.44
CA VAL A 291 -13.84 -18.13 4.05
C VAL A 291 -15.02 -18.68 3.25
N GLY A 292 -14.73 -19.53 2.27
CA GLY A 292 -15.72 -20.22 1.44
C GLY A 292 -15.08 -21.42 0.74
N GLN A 293 -15.89 -22.39 0.29
CA GLN A 293 -15.40 -23.50 -0.54
C GLN A 293 -15.18 -23.03 -1.98
N ASP A 294 -14.38 -23.75 -2.76
CA ASP A 294 -14.05 -23.36 -4.15
C ASP A 294 -15.28 -23.36 -5.08
N ASN A 295 -16.38 -24.01 -4.66
CA ASN A 295 -17.63 -24.13 -5.41
C ASN A 295 -18.73 -23.18 -4.91
N ASP A 296 -18.41 -22.19 -4.08
CA ASP A 296 -19.39 -21.20 -3.60
C ASP A 296 -19.32 -19.92 -4.45
N VAL A 297 -20.48 -19.28 -4.67
CA VAL A 297 -20.53 -17.91 -5.21
C VAL A 297 -20.23 -16.94 -4.07
N ARG A 298 -19.27 -16.04 -4.26
CA ARG A 298 -18.80 -15.14 -3.21
C ARG A 298 -19.10 -13.70 -3.55
N VAL A 299 -19.73 -12.98 -2.62
CA VAL A 299 -20.03 -11.55 -2.78
C VAL A 299 -19.02 -10.73 -1.98
N PHE A 300 -18.39 -9.75 -2.62
CA PHE A 300 -17.37 -8.87 -2.02
C PHE A 300 -17.64 -7.41 -2.33
N ASP A 301 -17.22 -6.53 -1.43
CA ASP A 301 -16.96 -5.14 -1.79
C ASP A 301 -15.79 -5.09 -2.78
N ILE A 302 -15.94 -4.28 -3.83
CA ILE A 302 -14.95 -4.06 -4.89
C ILE A 302 -13.56 -3.66 -4.35
N GLN A 303 -13.48 -3.05 -3.16
CA GLN A 303 -12.21 -2.71 -2.53
C GLN A 303 -11.32 -3.92 -2.20
N HIS A 304 -11.92 -5.12 -2.11
CA HIS A 304 -11.23 -6.37 -1.74
C HIS A 304 -10.83 -7.22 -2.96
N ILE A 305 -10.91 -6.69 -4.18
CA ILE A 305 -10.65 -7.45 -5.41
C ILE A 305 -9.18 -7.91 -5.59
N LYS A 306 -8.22 -7.29 -4.88
CA LYS A 306 -6.80 -7.62 -5.02
C LYS A 306 -6.41 -8.92 -4.33
N GLY A 307 -5.50 -9.65 -4.98
CA GLY A 307 -4.97 -10.91 -4.46
C GLY A 307 -5.94 -12.09 -4.56
N LEU A 308 -7.09 -11.90 -5.21
CA LEU A 308 -8.08 -12.95 -5.50
C LEU A 308 -8.03 -13.31 -6.99
N GLU A 309 -8.42 -14.54 -7.33
CA GLU A 309 -8.56 -15.03 -8.70
C GLU A 309 -9.83 -15.88 -8.79
N PHE A 310 -10.65 -15.63 -9.81
CA PHE A 310 -11.92 -16.30 -10.03
C PHE A 310 -12.02 -16.77 -11.49
N GLU A 311 -12.78 -17.82 -11.73
CA GLU A 311 -13.04 -18.30 -13.08
C GLU A 311 -14.11 -17.43 -13.76
N ALA A 312 -15.10 -16.97 -12.99
CA ALA A 312 -16.13 -16.02 -13.40
C ALA A 312 -16.26 -14.85 -12.40
N ALA A 313 -16.54 -13.65 -12.91
CA ALA A 313 -16.75 -12.46 -12.09
C ALA A 313 -17.93 -11.62 -12.60
N PHE A 314 -18.76 -11.15 -11.68
CA PHE A 314 -19.85 -10.22 -11.92
C PHE A 314 -19.59 -8.89 -11.21
N TYR A 315 -20.11 -7.82 -11.79
CA TYR A 315 -20.08 -6.48 -11.22
C TYR A 315 -21.49 -5.92 -11.17
N VAL A 316 -21.84 -5.31 -10.04
CA VAL A 316 -23.16 -4.70 -9.83
C VAL A 316 -22.98 -3.20 -9.61
N GLY A 317 -23.76 -2.39 -10.33
CA GLY A 317 -23.76 -0.92 -10.15
C GLY A 317 -22.49 -0.22 -10.66
N ILE A 318 -21.95 -0.63 -11.82
CA ILE A 318 -20.74 -0.04 -12.42
C ILE A 318 -20.89 1.47 -12.68
N ASP A 319 -22.09 1.93 -13.01
CA ASP A 319 -22.44 3.35 -13.20
C ASP A 319 -22.31 4.17 -11.91
N GLN A 320 -22.74 3.60 -10.78
CA GLN A 320 -22.59 4.21 -9.46
C GLN A 320 -21.12 4.22 -9.03
N LEU A 321 -20.35 3.16 -9.35
CA LEU A 321 -18.91 3.12 -9.11
C LEU A 321 -18.18 4.29 -9.76
N ALA A 322 -18.54 4.63 -11.01
CA ALA A 322 -17.98 5.77 -11.73
C ALA A 322 -18.24 7.10 -11.00
N THR A 323 -19.38 7.21 -10.31
CA THR A 323 -19.76 8.40 -9.56
C THR A 323 -19.07 8.46 -8.20
N LEU A 324 -18.97 7.33 -7.49
CA LEU A 324 -18.36 7.23 -6.15
C LEU A 324 -16.83 7.34 -6.20
N HIS A 325 -16.21 6.72 -7.20
CA HIS A 325 -14.74 6.61 -7.32
C HIS A 325 -14.24 7.04 -8.71
N PRO A 326 -14.47 8.29 -9.14
CA PRO A 326 -14.16 8.72 -10.50
C PRO A 326 -12.67 8.62 -10.87
N ALA A 327 -11.76 8.69 -9.89
CA ALA A 327 -10.32 8.59 -10.10
C ALA A 327 -9.77 7.16 -10.16
N LEU A 328 -10.58 6.16 -9.77
CA LEU A 328 -10.18 4.74 -9.69
C LEU A 328 -11.14 3.81 -10.44
N PHE A 329 -12.25 4.32 -10.97
CA PHE A 329 -13.27 3.57 -11.67
C PHE A 329 -12.69 2.68 -12.79
N ASP A 330 -11.87 3.27 -13.64
CA ASP A 330 -11.18 2.57 -14.73
C ASP A 330 -10.30 1.44 -14.21
N LYS A 331 -9.63 1.67 -13.08
CA LYS A 331 -8.75 0.69 -12.44
C LYS A 331 -9.54 -0.46 -11.83
N TYR A 332 -10.66 -0.19 -11.15
CA TYR A 332 -11.52 -1.24 -10.61
C TYR A 332 -12.14 -2.10 -11.71
N LEU A 333 -12.58 -1.48 -12.80
CA LEU A 333 -13.14 -2.20 -13.95
C LEU A 333 -12.06 -3.05 -14.62
N TYR A 334 -10.88 -2.47 -14.90
CA TYR A 334 -9.77 -3.21 -15.46
C TYR A 334 -9.35 -4.37 -14.56
N VAL A 335 -9.13 -4.14 -13.26
CA VAL A 335 -8.66 -5.17 -12.33
C VAL A 335 -9.59 -6.37 -12.35
N GLY A 336 -10.90 -6.26 -12.13
CA GLY A 336 -11.71 -7.48 -12.10
C GLY A 336 -12.01 -8.09 -13.46
N THR A 337 -11.97 -7.34 -14.57
CA THR A 337 -11.91 -8.01 -15.90
C THR A 337 -10.66 -8.87 -16.01
N THR A 338 -9.54 -8.46 -15.40
CA THR A 338 -8.33 -9.27 -15.40
C THR A 338 -8.30 -10.42 -14.40
N ARG A 339 -9.28 -10.48 -13.48
CA ARG A 339 -9.37 -11.50 -12.42
C ARG A 339 -10.26 -12.68 -12.80
N ALA A 340 -11.04 -12.56 -13.87
CA ALA A 340 -11.75 -13.65 -14.51
C ALA A 340 -10.80 -14.42 -15.45
N ALA A 341 -10.84 -15.75 -15.40
CA ALA A 341 -9.97 -16.60 -16.20
C ALA A 341 -10.62 -17.08 -17.51
N THR A 342 -11.95 -17.16 -17.58
CA THR A 342 -12.68 -17.84 -18.67
C THR A 342 -13.79 -17.01 -19.29
#